data_AF-A0A8J3VFA6-F1
#
_entry.id   AF-A0A8J3VFA6-F1
#
_cell.length_a   1.000
_cell.length_b   1.000
_cell.length_c   1.000
_cell.angle_alpha   90.00
_cell.angle_beta   90.00
_cell.angle_gamma   90.00
#
_symmetry.space_group_name_H-M   'P 1'
#
loop_
_entity.id
_entity.type
_entity.pdbx_description
1 polymer ?
#
loop_
_entity_poly.entity_id
_entity_poly.type
_entity_poly.pdbx_seq_one_letter_code
_entity_poly.pdbx_strand_id
1 'polypeptide(L)'
;MRRPVGVALTVAAGCVLAVGAATTAHAADIVSPAGACVASATWKTGGVSKTSTALTGEDIIEIPRADTVSWQGTVVGPAAASREVAGHVALALPPPFGSIDLGRWQGNAAEAQRSGTYTYDLPSVVPAGVVLDLRATHDENGQRHCTAQVGVVIAGGAFDSPLIWVALAGLVLFAAALALLGRSRTPPGAGRIVSGALLGLPLGLFLGLALVLLGVVPLASPLVTVLLGLGVVAGAVWVRWSPIRPSV
;
A
#
# COMPACT_ATOMS: atom_id res chain seq x y z
N MET A 1 -43.42 30.94 23.06
CA MET A 1 -41.99 31.14 22.74
C MET A 1 -41.20 29.89 23.12
N ARG A 2 -40.83 29.06 22.15
CA ARG A 2 -39.87 27.95 22.32
C ARG A 2 -38.90 28.05 21.15
N ARG A 3 -37.64 28.38 21.44
CA ARG A 3 -36.58 28.45 20.44
C ARG A 3 -36.26 27.03 19.97
N PRO A 4 -36.33 26.71 18.66
CA PRO A 4 -35.76 25.47 18.18
C PRO A 4 -34.24 25.59 18.30
N VAL A 5 -33.68 24.78 19.19
CA VAL A 5 -32.25 24.54 19.34
C VAL A 5 -31.80 23.81 18.06
N GLY A 6 -31.44 24.60 17.04
CA GLY A 6 -30.76 24.13 15.85
C GLY A 6 -29.32 23.76 16.22
N VAL A 7 -29.13 22.53 16.69
CA VAL A 7 -27.80 21.97 16.90
C VAL A 7 -27.20 21.64 15.54
N ALA A 8 -26.10 22.33 15.28
CA ALA A 8 -25.18 22.15 14.18
C ALA A 8 -24.79 20.69 13.98
N LEU A 9 -24.98 20.19 12.76
CA LEU A 9 -24.31 18.98 12.29
C LEU A 9 -24.06 19.10 10.79
N THR A 10 -23.09 19.92 10.41
CA THR A 10 -22.61 20.02 9.03
C THR A 10 -21.12 20.30 9.01
N VAL A 11 -20.33 19.38 9.59
CA VAL A 11 -18.90 19.23 9.30
C VAL A 11 -18.60 17.74 9.24
N ALA A 12 -18.91 17.09 8.11
CA ALA A 12 -18.40 15.75 7.75
C ALA A 12 -18.78 15.40 6.29
N ALA A 13 -18.56 16.31 5.35
CA ALA A 13 -18.71 16.02 3.93
C ALA A 13 -17.66 16.83 3.16
N GLY A 14 -16.44 16.30 3.08
CA GLY A 14 -15.36 17.03 2.42
C GLY A 14 -13.99 16.38 2.48
N CYS A 15 -13.94 15.05 2.56
CA CYS A 15 -12.73 14.28 2.25
C CYS A 15 -13.19 12.98 1.59
N VAL A 16 -13.85 13.12 0.44
CA VAL A 16 -13.77 12.05 -0.56
C VAL A 16 -12.32 12.08 -1.02
N LEU A 17 -11.46 11.40 -0.26
CA LEU A 17 -10.15 11.01 -0.73
C LEU A 17 -10.42 10.22 -2.00
N ALA A 18 -10.20 10.86 -3.14
CA ALA A 18 -10.01 10.20 -4.40
C ALA A 18 -8.80 9.28 -4.22
N VAL A 19 -9.03 8.09 -3.66
CA VAL A 19 -8.15 6.95 -3.81
C VAL A 19 -8.32 6.56 -5.28
N GLY A 20 -7.73 7.36 -6.16
CA GLY A 20 -7.44 6.93 -7.50
C GLY A 20 -6.58 5.71 -7.32
N ALA A 21 -7.15 4.54 -7.64
CA ALA A 21 -6.37 3.35 -7.91
C ALA A 21 -5.49 3.69 -9.11
N ALA A 22 -4.37 4.36 -8.85
CA ALA A 22 -3.25 4.41 -9.75
C ALA A 22 -2.72 2.99 -9.78
N THR A 23 -3.32 2.15 -10.61
CA THR A 23 -2.68 0.94 -11.10
C THR A 23 -1.49 1.43 -11.89
N THR A 24 -0.36 1.62 -11.23
CA THR A 24 0.91 1.84 -11.93
C THR A 24 1.14 0.58 -12.72
N ALA A 25 0.83 0.61 -14.01
CA ALA A 25 1.20 -0.43 -14.94
C ALA A 25 2.72 -0.62 -14.77
N HIS A 26 3.12 -1.77 -14.25
CA HIS A 26 4.53 -2.12 -14.13
C HIS A 26 5.09 -2.18 -15.55
N ALA A 27 6.14 -1.39 -15.82
CA ALA A 27 6.81 -1.39 -17.10
C ALA A 27 7.39 -2.78 -17.40
N ALA A 28 7.42 -3.15 -18.67
CA ALA A 28 7.78 -4.51 -19.14
C ALA A 28 9.24 -4.91 -18.91
N ASP A 29 10.09 -3.99 -18.45
CA ASP A 29 11.43 -4.28 -17.95
C ASP A 29 11.57 -3.74 -16.54
N ILE A 30 12.06 -4.58 -15.64
CA ILE A 30 12.36 -4.17 -14.27
C ILE A 30 13.58 -3.26 -14.23
N VAL A 31 14.40 -3.16 -15.29
CA VAL A 31 15.52 -2.21 -15.40
C VAL A 31 15.34 -1.33 -16.64
N SER A 32 15.35 -0.02 -16.47
CA SER A 32 15.27 0.94 -17.58
C SER A 32 16.52 1.84 -17.61
N PRO A 33 17.24 1.93 -18.75
CA PRO A 33 17.01 1.18 -19.99
C PRO A 33 17.45 -0.29 -19.88
N ALA A 34 16.79 -1.15 -20.67
CA ALA A 34 16.99 -2.59 -20.68
C ALA A 34 18.48 -2.97 -20.84
N GLY A 35 18.97 -3.83 -19.94
CA GLY A 35 20.34 -4.34 -19.99
C GLY A 35 21.45 -3.34 -19.66
N ALA A 36 21.14 -2.08 -19.30
CA ALA A 36 22.16 -1.10 -18.92
C ALA A 36 22.77 -1.37 -17.54
N CYS A 37 21.99 -2.00 -16.65
CA CYS A 37 22.44 -2.40 -15.32
C CYS A 37 21.99 -3.83 -15.02
N VAL A 38 22.87 -4.58 -14.37
CA VAL A 38 22.59 -5.92 -13.87
C VAL A 38 22.87 -5.94 -12.38
N ALA A 39 21.94 -6.46 -11.59
CA ALA A 39 22.10 -6.60 -10.15
C ALA A 39 21.65 -7.98 -9.69
N SER A 40 22.27 -8.48 -8.63
CA SER A 40 21.83 -9.66 -7.89
C SER A 40 21.83 -9.38 -6.40
N ALA A 41 20.91 -10.04 -5.70
CA ALA A 41 20.76 -9.97 -4.26
C ALA A 41 20.47 -11.35 -3.70
N THR A 42 21.12 -11.68 -2.59
CA THR A 42 20.93 -12.91 -1.82
C THR A 42 20.59 -12.54 -0.38
N TRP A 43 19.39 -12.90 0.04
CA TRP A 43 18.90 -12.75 1.41
C TRP A 43 19.39 -13.91 2.26
N LYS A 44 20.19 -13.62 3.29
CA LYS A 44 20.88 -14.65 4.08
C LYS A 44 19.91 -15.53 4.86
N THR A 45 18.97 -14.92 5.57
CA THR A 45 17.99 -15.63 6.41
C THR A 45 16.86 -16.19 5.57
N GLY A 46 16.42 -15.44 4.54
CA GLY A 46 15.40 -15.92 3.61
C GLY A 46 15.87 -17.06 2.70
N GLY A 47 17.18 -17.20 2.48
CA GLY A 47 17.75 -18.19 1.57
C GLY A 47 17.39 -17.96 0.09
N VAL A 48 16.85 -16.78 -0.24
CA VAL A 48 16.41 -16.42 -1.58
C VAL A 48 17.52 -15.68 -2.30
N SER A 49 17.75 -16.00 -3.57
CA SER A 49 18.62 -15.23 -4.47
C SER A 49 17.85 -14.80 -5.71
N LYS A 50 18.01 -13.55 -6.11
CA LYS A 50 17.37 -12.97 -7.31
C LYS A 50 18.40 -12.20 -8.12
N THR A 51 18.23 -12.23 -9.44
CA THR A 51 19.05 -11.50 -10.40
C THR A 51 18.14 -10.73 -11.33
N SER A 52 18.47 -9.47 -11.61
CA SER A 52 17.61 -8.56 -12.35
C SER A 52 17.26 -9.07 -13.75
N THR A 53 18.19 -9.75 -14.43
CA THR A 53 17.96 -10.32 -15.77
C THR A 53 16.99 -11.49 -15.80
N ALA A 54 16.65 -12.07 -14.65
CA ALA A 54 15.69 -13.16 -14.52
C ALA A 54 14.33 -12.69 -13.97
N LEU A 55 14.17 -11.39 -13.72
CA LEU A 55 12.94 -10.80 -13.20
C LEU A 55 12.18 -10.09 -14.32
N THR A 56 10.86 -10.10 -14.18
CA THR A 56 9.88 -9.43 -15.02
C THR A 56 9.07 -8.45 -14.16
N GLY A 57 8.35 -7.52 -14.79
CA GLY A 57 7.50 -6.55 -14.07
C GLY A 57 6.37 -7.19 -13.25
N GLU A 58 6.08 -8.47 -13.46
CA GLU A 58 5.05 -9.23 -12.74
C GLU A 58 5.60 -10.02 -11.55
N ASP A 59 6.92 -10.12 -11.43
CA ASP A 59 7.55 -10.90 -10.36
C ASP A 59 7.39 -10.22 -9.00
N ILE A 60 7.03 -11.03 -8.01
CA ILE A 60 6.91 -10.64 -6.62
C ILE A 60 7.94 -11.42 -5.81
N ILE A 61 8.81 -10.71 -5.11
CA ILE A 61 9.84 -11.31 -4.26
C ILE A 61 9.39 -11.24 -2.81
N GLU A 62 9.24 -12.40 -2.17
CA GLU A 62 9.05 -12.46 -0.73
C GLU A 62 10.38 -12.27 -0.01
N ILE A 63 10.44 -11.32 0.94
CA ILE A 63 11.63 -11.01 1.73
C ILE A 63 11.26 -10.98 3.22
N PRO A 64 12.14 -11.41 4.14
CA PRO A 64 11.87 -11.29 5.58
C PRO A 64 11.83 -9.83 6.04
N ARG A 65 11.28 -9.56 7.23
CA ARG A 65 11.21 -8.20 7.79
C ARG A 65 12.59 -7.61 8.13
N ALA A 66 13.52 -8.47 8.51
CA ALA A 66 14.91 -8.12 8.75
C ALA A 66 15.81 -9.17 8.11
N ASP A 67 16.87 -8.74 7.44
CA ASP A 67 17.89 -9.64 6.90
C ASP A 67 19.23 -8.95 6.66
N THR A 68 20.25 -9.76 6.41
CA THR A 68 21.47 -9.35 5.72
C THR A 68 21.39 -9.79 4.27
N VAL A 69 21.54 -8.84 3.35
CA VAL A 69 21.55 -9.03 1.90
C VAL A 69 22.99 -8.93 1.40
N SER A 70 23.47 -9.99 0.76
CA SER A 70 24.67 -9.92 -0.09
C SER A 70 24.24 -9.47 -1.48
N TRP A 71 24.86 -8.42 -2.01
CA TRP A 71 24.49 -7.86 -3.29
C TRP A 71 25.69 -7.72 -4.22
N GLN A 72 25.41 -7.74 -5.52
CA GLN A 72 26.37 -7.43 -6.56
C GLN A 72 25.66 -6.63 -7.66
N GLY A 73 26.30 -5.58 -8.16
CA GLY A 73 25.78 -4.74 -9.21
C GLY A 73 26.87 -4.45 -10.24
N THR A 74 26.47 -4.40 -11.51
CA THR A 74 27.32 -4.07 -12.65
C THR A 74 26.59 -3.13 -13.59
N VAL A 75 27.26 -2.05 -13.98
CA VAL A 75 26.83 -1.19 -15.08
C VAL A 75 27.42 -1.73 -16.37
N VAL A 76 26.59 -1.96 -17.38
CA VAL A 76 27.02 -2.52 -18.67
C VAL A 76 27.62 -1.41 -19.53
N GLY A 77 28.83 -1.66 -20.04
CA GLY A 77 29.57 -0.72 -20.87
C GLY A 77 31.05 -0.66 -20.47
N PRO A 78 31.86 0.15 -21.18
CA PRO A 78 33.25 0.33 -20.81
C PRO A 78 33.33 0.93 -19.40
N ALA A 79 34.26 0.40 -18.60
CA ALA A 79 34.66 1.04 -17.35
C ALA A 79 35.20 2.43 -17.71
N ALA A 80 34.55 3.46 -17.20
CA ALA A 80 35.02 4.82 -17.43
C ALA A 80 36.21 5.10 -16.50
N ALA A 81 36.92 6.19 -16.78
CA ALA A 81 37.73 6.85 -15.77
C ALA A 81 36.89 7.13 -14.50
N SER A 82 37.54 7.44 -13.38
CA SER A 82 36.87 7.83 -12.14
C SER A 82 35.72 8.80 -12.43
N ARG A 83 34.50 8.41 -12.07
CA ARG A 83 33.26 9.15 -12.31
C ARG A 83 32.45 9.23 -11.04
N GLU A 84 31.67 10.29 -10.91
CA GLU A 84 30.70 10.41 -9.83
C GLU A 84 29.55 9.44 -10.09
N VAL A 85 29.20 8.66 -9.07
CA VAL A 85 28.08 7.73 -9.08
C VAL A 85 27.19 8.02 -7.88
N ALA A 86 25.89 7.94 -8.07
CA ALA A 86 24.90 8.04 -7.02
C ALA A 86 23.82 6.98 -7.23
N GLY A 87 23.16 6.58 -6.16
CA GLY A 87 22.01 5.72 -6.29
C GLY A 87 21.31 5.47 -4.98
N HIS A 88 20.14 4.87 -5.09
CA HIS A 88 19.15 4.86 -4.03
C HIS A 88 18.26 3.65 -4.16
N VAL A 89 17.93 3.01 -3.03
CA VAL A 89 16.93 1.95 -2.94
C VAL A 89 15.89 2.37 -1.94
N ALA A 90 14.63 2.36 -2.34
CA ALA A 90 13.49 2.70 -1.50
C ALA A 90 12.34 1.73 -1.68
N LEU A 91 11.65 1.46 -0.58
CA LEU A 91 10.41 0.72 -0.53
C LEU A 91 9.24 1.71 -0.49
N ALA A 92 8.39 1.72 -1.50
CA ALA A 92 7.19 2.56 -1.51
C ALA A 92 6.14 1.95 -0.59
N LEU A 93 5.64 2.74 0.34
CA LEU A 93 4.54 2.36 1.22
C LEU A 93 3.20 2.78 0.61
N PRO A 94 2.10 2.11 0.99
CA PRO A 94 0.77 2.57 0.61
C PRO A 94 0.57 4.04 1.05
N PRO A 95 -0.08 4.89 0.24
CA PRO A 95 -0.48 6.21 0.69
C PRO A 95 -1.26 6.13 2.01
N PRO A 96 -1.06 7.07 2.96
CA PRO A 96 -0.26 8.30 2.86
C PRO A 96 1.20 8.16 3.35
N PHE A 97 1.72 6.94 3.51
CA PHE A 97 2.95 6.71 4.29
C PHE A 97 4.27 7.02 3.55
N GLY A 98 4.23 7.36 2.26
CA GLY A 98 5.41 7.74 1.49
C GLY A 98 6.31 6.55 1.15
N SER A 99 7.61 6.65 1.39
CA SER A 99 8.59 5.60 1.12
C SER A 99 9.61 5.47 2.25
N ILE A 100 10.19 4.29 2.41
CA ILE A 100 11.31 4.04 3.32
C ILE A 100 12.58 3.86 2.52
N ASP A 101 13.62 4.60 2.90
CA ASP A 101 14.96 4.45 2.33
C ASP A 101 15.61 3.17 2.87
N LEU A 102 15.95 2.25 1.97
CA LEU A 102 16.70 1.03 2.30
C LEU A 102 18.18 1.19 2.00
N GLY A 103 18.60 2.18 1.23
CA GLY A 103 20.01 2.36 0.94
C GLY A 103 20.27 3.54 0.05
N ARG A 104 21.41 4.20 0.26
CA ARG A 104 21.88 5.28 -0.60
C ARG A 104 23.39 5.19 -0.71
N TRP A 105 23.90 5.42 -1.90
CA TRP A 105 25.33 5.57 -2.15
C TRP A 105 25.59 6.80 -2.99
N GLN A 106 26.76 7.37 -2.80
CA GLN A 106 27.27 8.48 -3.59
C GLN A 106 28.79 8.52 -3.51
N GLY A 107 29.45 9.05 -4.54
CA GLY A 107 30.89 9.31 -4.54
C GLY A 107 31.55 8.93 -5.87
N ASN A 108 32.89 9.00 -5.90
CA ASN A 108 33.65 8.64 -7.09
C ASN A 108 33.89 7.13 -7.17
N ALA A 109 33.69 6.55 -8.36
CA ALA A 109 33.99 5.15 -8.67
C ALA A 109 34.69 5.04 -10.02
N ALA A 110 35.77 4.25 -10.08
CA ALA A 110 36.39 3.84 -11.34
C ALA A 110 35.83 2.49 -11.84
N GLU A 111 35.39 1.64 -10.91
CA GLU A 111 34.89 0.30 -11.22
C GLU A 111 33.48 0.36 -11.83
N ALA A 112 33.20 -0.54 -12.78
CA ALA A 112 31.86 -0.73 -13.34
C ALA A 112 31.03 -1.75 -12.55
N GLN A 113 31.67 -2.50 -11.65
CA GLN A 113 31.09 -3.56 -10.85
C GLN A 113 31.42 -3.33 -9.38
N ARG A 114 30.44 -3.59 -8.50
CA ARG A 114 30.64 -3.54 -7.05
C ARG A 114 29.82 -4.62 -6.38
N SER A 115 30.30 -5.10 -5.24
CA SER A 115 29.55 -6.00 -4.37
C SER A 115 29.66 -5.55 -2.92
N GLY A 116 28.76 -6.05 -2.09
CA GLY A 116 28.77 -5.74 -0.67
C GLY A 116 27.74 -6.54 0.09
N THR A 117 27.62 -6.20 1.36
CA THR A 117 26.53 -6.68 2.21
C THR A 117 25.80 -5.48 2.81
N TYR A 118 24.50 -5.62 3.02
CA TYR A 118 23.67 -4.61 3.64
C TYR A 118 22.68 -5.28 4.59
N THR A 119 22.54 -4.76 5.81
CA THR A 119 21.57 -5.28 6.78
C THR A 119 20.44 -4.29 6.91
N TYR A 120 19.21 -4.79 6.83
CA TYR A 120 18.00 -3.99 7.03
C TYR A 120 17.14 -4.59 8.13
N ASP A 121 16.35 -3.71 8.76
CA ASP A 121 15.31 -4.05 9.72
C ASP A 121 14.13 -3.11 9.47
N LEU A 122 13.07 -3.64 8.85
CA LEU A 122 11.91 -2.84 8.47
C LEU A 122 11.03 -2.58 9.70
N PRO A 123 10.65 -1.31 9.96
CA PRO A 123 9.82 -0.98 11.11
C PRO A 123 8.45 -1.68 11.02
N SER A 124 7.83 -1.96 12.17
CA SER A 124 6.55 -2.68 12.24
C SER A 124 5.41 -1.99 11.47
N VAL A 125 5.53 -0.69 11.21
CA VAL A 125 4.57 0.06 10.38
C VAL A 125 4.54 -0.41 8.92
N VAL A 126 5.60 -1.06 8.44
CA VAL A 126 5.61 -1.68 7.10
C VAL A 126 4.72 -2.92 7.12
N PRO A 127 3.63 -2.95 6.33
CA PRO A 127 2.71 -4.06 6.32
C PRO A 127 3.37 -5.33 5.76
N ALA A 128 3.11 -6.46 6.41
CA ALA A 128 3.42 -7.79 5.88
C ALA A 128 2.30 -8.30 4.98
N GLY A 129 2.61 -9.24 4.08
CA GLY A 129 1.64 -9.94 3.25
C GLY A 129 0.99 -9.10 2.12
N VAL A 130 1.45 -7.86 1.91
CA VAL A 130 0.99 -7.01 0.81
C VAL A 130 2.13 -6.75 -0.16
N VAL A 131 1.80 -6.60 -1.44
CA VAL A 131 2.78 -6.24 -2.48
C VAL A 131 3.12 -4.76 -2.36
N LEU A 132 4.41 -4.48 -2.20
CA LEU A 132 5.00 -3.16 -2.12
C LEU A 132 5.96 -2.95 -3.30
N ASP A 133 6.10 -1.71 -3.75
CA ASP A 133 7.06 -1.38 -4.80
C ASP A 133 8.45 -1.21 -4.20
N LEU A 134 9.41 -2.07 -4.56
CA LEU A 134 10.82 -1.79 -4.34
C LEU A 134 11.38 -1.07 -5.57
N ARG A 135 11.90 0.14 -5.37
CA ARG A 135 12.53 0.95 -6.41
C ARG A 135 14.01 1.10 -6.14
N ALA A 136 14.82 0.93 -7.18
CA ALA A 136 16.24 1.21 -7.14
C ALA A 136 16.61 2.18 -8.27
N THR A 137 17.53 3.10 -8.01
CA THR A 137 18.06 4.02 -9.03
C THR A 137 19.58 4.06 -8.94
N HIS A 138 20.22 4.23 -10.09
CA HIS A 138 21.65 4.47 -10.23
C HIS A 138 21.86 5.56 -11.28
N ASP A 139 22.69 6.53 -10.97
CA ASP A 139 23.00 7.67 -11.81
C ASP A 139 24.51 7.91 -11.85
N GLU A 140 25.03 8.13 -13.06
CA GLU A 140 26.43 8.50 -13.32
C GLU A 140 26.51 9.93 -13.86
N ASN A 141 26.01 10.90 -13.09
CA ASN A 141 25.91 12.31 -13.46
C ASN A 141 25.18 12.51 -14.80
N GLY A 142 24.04 11.83 -14.95
CA GLY A 142 23.22 11.84 -16.16
C GLY A 142 23.79 11.15 -17.39
N GLN A 143 25.04 10.64 -17.37
CA GLN A 143 25.62 9.90 -18.50
C GLN A 143 25.02 8.49 -18.62
N ARG A 144 24.76 7.86 -17.48
CA ARG A 144 24.04 6.60 -17.39
C ARG A 144 23.06 6.70 -16.24
N HIS A 145 21.80 6.44 -16.55
CA HIS A 145 20.74 6.41 -15.57
C HIS A 145 20.03 5.07 -15.69
N CYS A 146 20.06 4.29 -14.62
CA CYS A 146 19.34 3.04 -14.51
C CYS A 146 18.28 3.19 -13.42
N THR A 147 17.05 2.84 -13.73
CA THR A 147 15.99 2.70 -12.74
C THR A 147 15.53 1.26 -12.72
N ALA A 148 15.17 0.75 -11.56
CA ALA A 148 14.58 -0.55 -11.42
C ALA A 148 13.38 -0.56 -10.48
N GLN A 149 12.38 -1.39 -10.80
CA GLN A 149 11.19 -1.55 -9.98
C GLN A 149 10.74 -3.02 -9.97
N VAL A 150 10.51 -3.57 -8.78
CA VAL A 150 10.01 -4.93 -8.60
C VAL A 150 9.02 -4.96 -7.44
N GLY A 151 8.01 -5.84 -7.53
CA GLY A 151 7.11 -6.11 -6.41
C GLY A 151 7.82 -6.88 -5.32
N VAL A 152 7.64 -6.48 -4.06
CA VAL A 152 8.12 -7.23 -2.90
C VAL A 152 7.00 -7.45 -1.90
N VAL A 153 6.99 -8.61 -1.25
CA VAL A 153 6.10 -8.91 -0.13
C VAL A 153 6.96 -9.14 1.10
N ILE A 154 6.65 -8.45 2.19
CA ILE A 154 7.33 -8.71 3.47
C ILE A 154 6.70 -9.96 4.09
N ALA A 155 7.54 -10.97 4.37
CA ALA A 155 7.13 -12.21 4.99
C ALA A 155 6.51 -11.94 6.37
N GLY A 156 5.44 -12.67 6.66
CA GLY A 156 4.64 -12.51 7.87
C GLY A 156 3.17 -12.76 7.59
N GLY A 157 2.40 -12.94 8.66
CA GLY A 157 0.96 -13.05 8.59
C GLY A 157 0.28 -11.67 8.53
N ALA A 158 -0.97 -11.67 8.09
CA ALA A 158 -1.81 -10.47 8.08
C ALA A 158 -1.89 -9.76 9.44
N PHE A 159 -1.80 -10.52 10.53
CA PHE A 159 -1.85 -10.03 11.92
C PHE A 159 -0.56 -9.36 12.41
N ASP A 160 0.53 -9.51 11.67
CA ASP A 160 1.81 -8.85 11.98
C ASP A 160 1.84 -7.39 11.49
N SER A 161 0.84 -6.98 10.70
CA SER A 161 0.66 -5.60 10.26
C SER A 161 -0.18 -4.82 11.28
N PRO A 162 0.30 -3.71 11.87
CA PRO A 162 -0.51 -2.90 12.79
C PRO A 162 -1.76 -2.32 12.12
N LEU A 163 -1.74 -2.18 10.79
CA LEU A 163 -2.87 -1.69 10.01
C LEU A 163 -4.07 -2.63 10.08
N ILE A 164 -3.90 -3.93 10.31
CA ILE A 164 -5.02 -4.87 10.38
C ILE A 164 -5.90 -4.56 11.59
N TRP A 165 -5.30 -4.19 12.72
CA TRP A 165 -6.03 -3.87 13.95
C TRP A 165 -6.82 -2.58 13.79
N VAL A 166 -6.22 -1.59 13.12
CA VAL A 166 -6.93 -0.35 12.74
C VAL A 166 -8.09 -0.66 11.79
N ALA A 167 -7.87 -1.53 10.80
CA ALA A 167 -8.90 -1.90 9.84
C ALA A 167 -10.09 -2.62 10.51
N LEU A 168 -9.80 -3.60 11.36
CA LEU A 168 -10.82 -4.36 12.10
C LEU A 168 -11.56 -3.48 13.11
N ALA A 169 -10.86 -2.60 13.83
CA ALA A 169 -11.50 -1.67 14.77
C ALA A 169 -12.45 -0.71 14.05
N GLY A 170 -12.01 -0.16 12.91
CA GLY A 170 -12.85 0.68 12.06
C GLY A 170 -14.09 -0.08 11.57
N LEU A 171 -13.91 -1.29 11.05
CA LEU A 171 -15.00 -2.14 10.58
C LEU A 171 -16.07 -2.36 11.68
N VAL A 172 -15.63 -2.74 12.88
CA VAL A 172 -16.53 -2.97 14.02
C VAL A 172 -17.25 -1.69 14.45
N LEU A 173 -16.53 -0.56 14.55
CA LEU A 173 -17.10 0.72 14.97
C LEU A 173 -18.18 1.21 14.00
N PHE A 174 -17.91 1.17 12.70
CA PHE A 174 -18.89 1.62 11.70
C PHE A 174 -20.06 0.65 11.57
N ALA A 175 -19.84 -0.67 11.71
CA ALA A 175 -20.92 -1.64 11.75
C ALA A 175 -21.84 -1.40 12.96
N ALA A 176 -21.27 -1.14 14.14
CA ALA A 176 -22.03 -0.81 15.35
C ALA A 176 -22.82 0.49 15.19
N ALA A 177 -22.21 1.54 14.62
CA ALA A 177 -22.89 2.79 14.32
C ALA A 177 -24.07 2.59 13.35
N LEU A 178 -23.90 1.77 12.30
CA LEU A 178 -24.96 1.41 11.36
C LEU A 178 -26.10 0.64 12.05
N ALA A 179 -25.76 -0.30 12.93
CA ALA A 179 -26.72 -1.08 13.70
C ALA A 179 -27.53 -0.18 14.64
N LEU A 180 -26.86 0.69 15.42
CA LEU A 180 -27.52 1.67 16.28
C LEU A 180 -28.40 2.63 15.48
N LEU A 181 -27.90 3.11 14.34
CA LEU A 181 -28.70 3.94 13.44
C LEU A 181 -29.92 3.19 12.92
N GLY A 182 -29.83 1.90 12.63
CA GLY A 182 -30.94 1.03 12.22
C GLY A 182 -31.99 0.80 13.32
N ARG A 183 -31.59 0.80 14.60
CA ARG A 183 -32.48 0.64 15.76
C ARG A 183 -33.30 1.89 16.11
N SER A 184 -33.02 3.05 15.49
CA SER A 184 -33.74 4.28 15.83
C SER A 184 -35.24 4.19 15.49
N ARG A 185 -36.08 4.71 16.39
CA ARG A 185 -37.55 4.71 16.27
C ARG A 185 -38.08 5.72 15.24
N THR A 186 -37.25 6.66 14.82
CA THR A 186 -37.61 7.67 13.82
C THR A 186 -37.91 7.01 12.48
N PRO A 187 -39.04 7.30 11.81
CA PRO A 187 -39.30 6.74 10.49
C PRO A 187 -38.16 7.08 9.51
N PRO A 188 -37.85 6.20 8.54
CA PRO A 188 -36.76 6.42 7.60
C PRO A 188 -37.09 7.58 6.65
N GLY A 189 -36.69 8.80 7.04
CA GLY A 189 -36.67 9.96 6.17
C GLY A 189 -35.37 10.03 5.36
N ALA A 190 -35.35 10.91 4.34
CA ALA A 190 -34.19 11.09 3.47
C ALA A 190 -32.89 11.33 4.25
N GLY A 191 -32.92 12.14 5.32
CA GLY A 191 -31.73 12.40 6.15
C GLY A 191 -31.16 11.14 6.83
N ARG A 192 -32.00 10.18 7.22
CA ARG A 192 -31.55 8.92 7.83
C ARG A 192 -30.91 8.01 6.79
N ILE A 193 -31.48 7.94 5.58
CA ILE A 193 -30.92 7.19 4.46
C ILE A 193 -29.54 7.74 4.08
N VAL A 194 -29.41 9.06 3.97
CA VAL A 194 -28.13 9.74 3.72
C VAL A 194 -27.12 9.42 4.83
N SER A 195 -27.54 9.45 6.11
CA SER A 195 -26.67 9.08 7.23
C SER A 195 -26.21 7.62 7.15
N GLY A 196 -27.12 6.70 6.76
CA GLY A 196 -26.79 5.30 6.52
C GLY A 196 -25.77 5.12 5.42
N ALA A 197 -25.94 5.82 4.29
CA ALA A 197 -24.99 5.84 3.19
C ALA A 197 -23.60 6.37 3.62
N LEU A 198 -23.58 7.47 4.38
CA LEU A 198 -22.35 8.09 4.88
C LEU A 198 -21.59 7.19 5.86
N LEU A 199 -22.29 6.43 6.70
CA LEU A 199 -21.66 5.43 7.58
C LEU A 199 -21.30 4.13 6.85
N GLY A 200 -22.03 3.81 5.78
CA GLY A 200 -21.75 2.66 4.92
C GLY A 200 -20.47 2.81 4.09
N LEU A 201 -20.11 4.02 3.68
CA LEU A 201 -18.87 4.31 2.96
C LEU A 201 -17.61 3.87 3.74
N PRO A 202 -17.35 4.36 4.97
CA PRO A 202 -16.20 3.93 5.74
C PRO A 202 -16.29 2.45 6.11
N LEU A 203 -17.49 1.87 6.31
CA LEU A 203 -17.64 0.43 6.50
C LEU A 203 -17.09 -0.36 5.30
N GLY A 204 -17.46 0.04 4.07
CA GLY A 204 -16.94 -0.54 2.84
C GLY A 204 -15.43 -0.36 2.70
N LEU A 205 -14.90 0.80 3.09
CA LEU A 205 -13.47 1.09 3.09
C LEU A 205 -12.70 0.16 4.02
N PHE A 206 -13.14 0.05 5.28
CA PHE A 206 -12.49 -0.79 6.29
C PHE A 206 -12.60 -2.28 5.97
N LEU A 207 -13.71 -2.70 5.37
CA LEU A 207 -13.85 -4.07 4.86
C LEU A 207 -12.86 -4.35 3.72
N GLY A 208 -12.78 -3.45 2.73
CA GLY A 208 -11.82 -3.57 1.64
C GLY A 208 -10.38 -3.60 2.14
N LEU A 209 -10.03 -2.70 3.05
CA LEU A 209 -8.71 -2.65 3.67
C LEU A 209 -8.39 -3.94 4.45
N ALA A 210 -9.35 -4.46 5.23
CA ALA A 210 -9.15 -5.72 5.95
C ALA A 210 -8.91 -6.90 4.98
N LEU A 211 -9.66 -6.99 3.88
CA LEU A 211 -9.47 -8.03 2.87
C LEU A 211 -8.11 -7.92 2.17
N VAL A 212 -7.64 -6.70 1.90
CA VAL A 212 -6.31 -6.47 1.33
C VAL A 212 -5.21 -6.89 2.30
N LEU A 213 -5.31 -6.45 3.56
CA LEU A 213 -4.32 -6.78 4.59
C LEU A 213 -4.31 -8.27 4.96
N LEU A 214 -5.45 -8.95 4.81
CA LEU A 214 -5.57 -10.40 4.94
C LEU A 214 -5.03 -11.17 3.72
N GLY A 215 -4.55 -10.48 2.67
CA GLY A 215 -4.08 -11.11 1.44
C GLY A 215 -5.19 -11.77 0.61
N VAL A 216 -6.46 -11.51 0.92
CA VAL A 216 -7.61 -12.07 0.19
C VAL A 216 -7.77 -11.37 -1.16
N VAL A 217 -7.40 -10.09 -1.24
CA VAL A 217 -7.61 -9.23 -2.41
C VAL A 217 -6.36 -8.38 -2.63
N PRO A 218 -5.83 -8.25 -3.86
CA PRO A 218 -4.70 -7.35 -4.09
C PRO A 218 -5.13 -5.89 -3.89
N LEU A 219 -4.22 -5.02 -3.41
CA LEU A 219 -4.50 -3.60 -3.19
C LEU A 219 -5.01 -2.89 -4.46
N ALA A 220 -4.50 -3.28 -5.61
CA ALA A 220 -4.89 -2.76 -6.93
C ALA A 220 -6.22 -3.34 -7.45
N SER A 221 -6.91 -4.21 -6.70
CA SER A 221 -8.12 -4.85 -7.16
C SER A 221 -9.27 -3.85 -7.32
N PRO A 222 -10.02 -3.87 -8.44
CA PRO A 222 -11.24 -3.08 -8.58
C PRO A 222 -12.29 -3.45 -7.51
N LEU A 223 -12.17 -4.62 -6.89
CA LEU A 223 -13.03 -5.06 -5.80
C LEU A 223 -12.98 -4.08 -4.61
N VAL A 224 -11.83 -3.46 -4.32
CA VAL A 224 -11.70 -2.48 -3.24
C VAL A 224 -12.63 -1.29 -3.49
N THR A 225 -12.68 -0.80 -4.73
CA THR A 225 -13.59 0.27 -5.15
C THR A 225 -15.05 -0.18 -5.15
N VAL A 226 -15.33 -1.41 -5.58
CA VAL A 226 -16.69 -1.99 -5.55
C VAL A 226 -17.20 -2.09 -4.10
N LEU A 227 -16.35 -2.48 -3.15
CA LEU A 227 -16.71 -2.57 -1.74
C LEU A 227 -17.08 -1.22 -1.11
N LEU A 228 -16.46 -0.12 -1.55
CA LEU A 228 -16.89 1.23 -1.16
C LEU A 228 -18.31 1.52 -1.62
N GLY A 229 -18.62 1.25 -2.90
CA GLY A 229 -19.96 1.42 -3.46
C GLY A 229 -20.99 0.53 -2.79
N LEU A 230 -20.65 -0.74 -2.55
CA LEU A 230 -21.49 -1.69 -1.82
C LEU A 230 -21.73 -1.23 -0.38
N GLY A 231 -20.72 -0.69 0.29
CA GLY A 231 -20.86 -0.12 1.63
C GLY A 231 -21.89 1.00 1.68
N VAL A 232 -21.83 1.94 0.73
CA VAL A 232 -22.83 3.03 0.59
C VAL A 232 -24.24 2.48 0.39
N VAL A 233 -24.43 1.56 -0.56
CA VAL A 233 -25.73 0.97 -0.86
C VAL A 233 -26.26 0.17 0.33
N ALA A 234 -25.43 -0.68 0.92
CA ALA A 234 -25.78 -1.48 2.10
C ALA A 234 -26.16 -0.57 3.28
N GLY A 235 -25.43 0.52 3.51
CA GLY A 235 -25.75 1.55 4.48
C GLY A 235 -27.14 2.14 4.32
N ALA A 236 -27.45 2.59 3.10
CA ALA A 236 -28.75 3.16 2.76
C ALA A 236 -29.90 2.14 2.91
N VAL A 237 -29.69 0.92 2.40
CA VAL A 237 -30.67 -0.18 2.45
C VAL A 237 -30.91 -0.62 3.89
N TRP A 238 -29.86 -0.79 4.69
CA TRP A 238 -29.94 -1.19 6.09
C TRP A 238 -30.82 -0.25 6.90
N VAL A 239 -30.65 1.06 6.76
CA VAL A 239 -31.46 2.04 7.48
C VAL A 239 -32.93 2.00 7.05
N ARG A 240 -33.19 1.76 5.75
CA ARG A 240 -34.56 1.67 5.23
C ARG A 240 -35.29 0.41 5.73
N TRP A 241 -34.59 -0.71 5.77
CA TRP A 241 -35.17 -2.04 6.00
C TRP A 241 -34.84 -2.66 7.36
N SER A 242 -34.17 -1.93 8.26
CA SER A 242 -33.58 -2.53 9.46
C SER A 242 -34.60 -3.41 10.20
N PRO A 243 -34.31 -4.71 10.38
CA PRO A 243 -35.22 -5.65 11.02
C PRO A 243 -35.29 -5.42 12.54
N ILE A 244 -34.36 -4.63 13.10
CA ILE A 244 -34.23 -4.39 14.54
C ILE A 244 -35.10 -3.20 14.96
N ARG A 245 -36.35 -3.15 14.50
CA ARG A 245 -37.31 -2.16 14.99
C ARG A 245 -37.77 -2.60 16.38
N PRO A 246 -37.67 -1.76 17.41
CA PRO A 246 -38.27 -2.09 18.69
C PRO A 246 -39.77 -2.29 18.48
N SER A 247 -40.27 -3.47 18.83
CA SER A 247 -41.71 -3.73 18.96
C SER A 247 -42.29 -2.71 19.93
N VAL A 248 -43.30 -1.96 19.46
CA VAL A 248 -44.06 -1.00 20.27
C VAL A 248 -44.95 -1.77 21.23
#